data_AF-M2MYW4-F1
#
_entry.id   AF-M2MYW4-F1
#
_cell.length_a   1.000
_cell.length_b   1.000
_cell.length_c   1.000
_cell.angle_alpha   90.00
_cell.angle_beta   90.00
_cell.angle_gamma   90.00
#
_symmetry.space_group_name_H-M   'P 1'
#
loop_
_entity.id
_entity.type
_entity.pdbx_description
1 polymer ?
#
loop_
_entity_poly.entity_id
_entity_poly.type
_entity_poly.pdbx_seq_one_letter_code
_entity_poly.pdbx_strand_id
1 'polypeptide(L)'
;ATQKLAILPEVVRLMNKNTIQSSLVDPEINLLEAVRFMLEPADFDAALPNYKIQRELFAILSKLTMNKEALVASGIGKVVLFYTRSTQPQPDIKRMAERLIYAWMRVVLGRDKSDGG
;
A
#
# COMPACT_ATOMS: atom_id res chain seq x y z
N ALA A 1 -1.00 13.44 -20.99
CA ALA A 1 -0.83 13.00 -19.60
C ALA A 1 -2.11 13.31 -18.79
N THR A 2 -3.24 12.67 -19.14
CA THR A 2 -4.57 13.08 -18.61
C THR A 2 -5.49 11.88 -18.31
N GLN A 3 -4.97 10.66 -18.34
CA GLN A 3 -5.75 9.44 -18.03
C GLN A 3 -5.60 8.95 -16.58
N LYS A 4 -4.54 9.36 -15.86
CA LYS A 4 -4.31 8.98 -14.45
C LYS A 4 -5.35 9.54 -13.47
N LEU A 5 -6.03 10.65 -13.81
CA LEU A 5 -6.94 11.35 -12.90
C LEU A 5 -8.38 10.79 -12.87
N ALA A 6 -8.79 10.00 -13.88
CA ALA A 6 -10.18 9.53 -13.99
C ALA A 6 -10.46 8.21 -13.25
N ILE A 7 -9.42 7.41 -12.97
CA ILE A 7 -9.57 6.05 -12.42
C ILE A 7 -9.55 6.04 -10.87
N LEU A 8 -9.04 7.12 -10.27
CA LEU A 8 -8.89 7.28 -8.81
C LEU A 8 -10.19 7.03 -8.02
N PRO A 9 -11.34 7.61 -8.40
CA PRO A 9 -12.58 7.42 -7.64
C PRO A 9 -13.14 6.00 -7.79
N GLU A 10 -12.90 5.36 -8.93
CA GLU A 10 -13.41 4.03 -9.22
C GLU A 10 -12.61 2.94 -8.49
N VAL A 11 -11.29 3.10 -8.40
CA VAL A 11 -10.42 2.25 -7.57
C VAL A 11 -10.78 2.39 -6.10
N VAL A 12 -10.95 3.61 -5.58
CA VAL A 12 -11.38 3.83 -4.18
C VAL A 12 -12.79 3.25 -3.93
N ARG A 13 -13.70 3.36 -4.90
CA ARG A 13 -15.06 2.78 -4.81
C ARG A 13 -15.04 1.26 -4.78
N LEU A 14 -14.18 0.62 -5.59
CA LEU A 14 -14.03 -0.83 -5.61
C LEU A 14 -13.35 -1.34 -4.34
N MET A 15 -12.31 -0.64 -3.86
CA MET A 15 -11.60 -1.01 -2.63
C MET A 15 -12.47 -0.90 -1.35
N ASN A 16 -13.51 -0.06 -1.35
CA ASN A 16 -14.41 0.11 -0.21
C ASN A 16 -15.52 -0.95 -0.08
N LYS A 17 -15.72 -1.84 -1.07
CA LYS A 17 -16.66 -2.95 -0.94
C LYS A 17 -15.96 -4.13 -0.24
N ASN A 18 -16.48 -4.53 0.93
CA ASN A 18 -15.99 -5.66 1.75
C ASN A 18 -15.82 -6.99 0.99
N THR A 19 -16.41 -7.13 -0.19
CA THR A 19 -16.36 -8.33 -1.03
C THR A 19 -15.08 -8.45 -1.89
N ILE A 20 -14.22 -7.42 -1.96
CA ILE A 20 -13.06 -7.39 -2.90
C ILE A 20 -11.71 -7.52 -2.16
N GLN A 21 -11.69 -7.75 -0.84
CA GLN A 21 -10.42 -7.88 -0.11
C GLN A 21 -9.54 -9.03 -0.64
N SER A 22 -10.14 -10.17 -0.99
CA SER A 22 -9.41 -11.30 -1.57
C SER A 22 -8.79 -10.95 -2.93
N SER A 23 -9.53 -10.28 -3.81
CA SER A 23 -9.00 -9.84 -5.11
C SER A 23 -7.96 -8.73 -5.02
N LEU A 24 -7.98 -7.92 -3.95
CA LEU A 24 -6.95 -6.90 -3.72
C LEU A 24 -5.59 -7.51 -3.39
N VAL A 25 -5.58 -8.60 -2.61
CA VAL A 25 -4.36 -9.32 -2.21
C VAL A 25 -4.08 -10.54 -3.09
N ASP A 26 -4.77 -10.64 -4.22
CA ASP A 26 -4.52 -11.66 -5.24
C ASP A 26 -3.31 -11.22 -6.09
N PRO A 27 -2.20 -11.98 -6.07
CA PRO A 27 -1.00 -11.63 -6.81
C PRO A 27 -1.19 -11.67 -8.34
N GLU A 28 -2.16 -12.43 -8.85
CA GLU A 28 -2.45 -12.53 -10.29
C GLU A 28 -3.26 -11.33 -10.79
N ILE A 29 -4.17 -10.80 -9.96
CA ILE A 29 -4.93 -9.59 -10.29
C ILE A 29 -4.07 -8.33 -10.06
N ASN A 30 -3.19 -8.36 -9.05
CA ASN A 30 -2.21 -7.34 -8.71
C ASN A 30 -2.77 -5.90 -8.58
N LEU A 31 -3.97 -5.73 -8.03
CA LEU A 31 -4.57 -4.40 -7.83
C LEU A 31 -3.74 -3.50 -6.89
N LEU A 32 -2.91 -4.08 -6.04
CA LEU A 32 -1.98 -3.34 -5.18
C LEU A 32 -0.90 -2.59 -5.96
N GLU A 33 -0.60 -2.98 -7.20
CA GLU A 33 0.26 -2.18 -8.07
C GLU A 33 -0.38 -0.83 -8.40
N ALA A 34 -1.70 -0.78 -8.66
CA ALA A 34 -2.41 0.48 -8.87
C ALA A 34 -2.36 1.36 -7.60
N VAL A 35 -2.50 0.75 -6.42
CA VAL A 35 -2.33 1.45 -5.13
C VAL A 35 -0.91 1.99 -4.98
N ARG A 36 0.10 1.25 -5.41
CA ARG A 36 1.51 1.69 -5.43
C ARG A 36 1.65 2.94 -6.28
N PHE A 37 1.18 2.91 -7.52
CA PHE A 37 1.25 4.05 -8.45
C PHE A 37 0.52 5.29 -7.92
N MET A 38 -0.58 5.12 -7.19
CA MET A 38 -1.30 6.24 -6.57
C MET A 38 -0.55 6.87 -5.39
N LEU A 39 0.37 6.13 -4.77
CA LEU A 39 1.17 6.58 -3.64
C LEU A 39 2.58 7.05 -4.04
N GLU A 40 3.06 6.68 -5.23
CA GLU A 40 4.38 7.08 -5.73
C GLU A 40 4.50 8.61 -5.82
N PRO A 41 5.67 9.18 -5.43
CA PRO A 41 5.93 10.59 -5.61
C PRO A 41 5.98 10.94 -7.10
N ALA A 42 5.61 12.17 -7.46
CA ALA A 42 5.66 12.62 -8.84
C ALA A 42 7.10 12.66 -9.38
N ASP A 43 7.28 12.29 -10.65
CA ASP A 43 8.62 12.17 -11.28
C ASP A 43 9.38 13.51 -11.38
N PHE A 44 8.66 14.63 -11.38
CA PHE A 44 9.24 15.95 -11.66
C PHE A 44 9.79 16.66 -10.41
N ASP A 45 9.09 16.58 -9.28
CA ASP A 45 9.41 17.30 -8.04
C ASP A 45 9.45 16.40 -6.81
N ALA A 46 9.29 15.09 -6.99
CA ALA A 46 9.12 14.12 -5.93
C ALA A 46 7.98 14.45 -4.95
N ALA A 47 6.98 15.24 -5.37
CA ALA A 47 5.85 15.59 -4.53
C ALA A 47 4.95 14.39 -4.28
N LEU A 48 4.56 14.19 -3.02
CA LEU A 48 3.58 13.19 -2.65
C LEU A 48 2.17 13.53 -3.18
N PRO A 49 1.31 12.52 -3.43
CA PRO A 49 -0.11 12.74 -3.68
C PRO A 49 -0.75 13.52 -2.52
N ASN A 50 -1.90 14.17 -2.73
CA ASN A 50 -2.52 14.97 -1.68
C ASN A 50 -2.83 14.14 -0.41
N TYR A 51 -2.86 14.81 0.74
CA TYR A 51 -3.05 14.17 2.06
C TYR A 51 -4.29 13.27 2.14
N LYS A 52 -5.40 13.63 1.49
CA LYS A 52 -6.63 12.83 1.52
C LYS A 52 -6.43 11.47 0.86
N ILE A 53 -5.76 11.43 -0.30
CA ILE A 53 -5.42 10.18 -1.00
C ILE A 53 -4.52 9.32 -0.13
N GLN A 54 -3.45 9.91 0.43
CA GLN A 54 -2.54 9.19 1.33
C GLN A 54 -3.34 8.54 2.46
N ARG A 55 -4.11 9.33 3.21
CA ARG A 55 -4.87 8.87 4.38
C ARG A 55 -5.84 7.75 4.03
N GLU A 56 -6.59 7.86 2.94
CA GLU A 56 -7.56 6.84 2.52
C GLU A 56 -6.87 5.53 2.13
N LEU A 57 -5.80 5.60 1.32
CA LEU A 57 -5.09 4.40 0.88
C LEU A 57 -4.35 3.71 2.03
N PHE A 58 -3.66 4.48 2.89
CA PHE A 58 -3.03 3.91 4.09
C PHE A 58 -4.06 3.28 5.04
N ALA A 59 -5.27 3.86 5.15
CA ALA A 59 -6.34 3.28 5.96
C ALA A 59 -6.85 1.97 5.37
N ILE A 60 -6.96 1.86 4.04
CA ILE A 60 -7.33 0.60 3.39
C ILE A 60 -6.24 -0.45 3.59
N LEU A 61 -4.98 -0.10 3.30
CA LEU A 61 -3.82 -1.01 3.47
C LEU A 61 -3.73 -1.55 4.89
N SER A 62 -4.06 -0.74 5.90
CA SER A 62 -4.04 -1.17 7.32
C SER A 62 -5.06 -2.24 7.69
N LYS A 63 -6.07 -2.48 6.84
CA LYS A 63 -7.12 -3.48 7.05
C LYS A 63 -6.89 -4.77 6.26
N LEU A 64 -5.94 -4.78 5.32
CA LEU A 64 -5.68 -5.93 4.47
C LEU A 64 -4.82 -6.97 5.19
N THR A 65 -5.21 -8.23 5.06
CA THR A 65 -4.36 -9.37 5.45
C THR A 65 -3.45 -9.70 4.27
N MET A 66 -2.23 -9.18 4.30
CA MET A 66 -1.26 -9.33 3.20
C MET A 66 -0.55 -10.69 3.27
N ASN A 67 -0.36 -11.31 2.10
CA ASN A 67 0.55 -12.45 1.91
C ASN A 67 1.86 -11.98 1.25
N LYS A 68 2.87 -12.86 1.25
CA LYS A 68 4.21 -12.54 0.73
C LYS A 68 4.16 -12.31 -0.78
N GLU A 69 3.39 -13.10 -1.50
CA GLU A 69 3.30 -13.11 -2.96
C GLU A 69 2.73 -11.78 -3.47
N ALA A 70 1.66 -11.28 -2.84
CA ALA A 70 1.06 -9.99 -3.15
C ALA A 70 1.99 -8.81 -2.86
N LEU A 71 2.75 -8.86 -1.77
CA LEU A 71 3.75 -7.83 -1.44
C LEU A 71 4.87 -7.77 -2.48
N VAL A 72 5.33 -8.94 -2.95
CA VAL A 72 6.39 -9.05 -3.97
C VAL A 72 5.87 -8.61 -5.34
N ALA A 73 4.73 -9.16 -5.78
CA ALA A 73 4.13 -8.89 -7.09
C ALA A 73 3.78 -7.40 -7.27
N SER A 74 3.21 -6.77 -6.24
CA SER A 74 2.82 -5.36 -6.32
C SER A 74 3.97 -4.39 -6.11
N GLY A 75 5.04 -4.78 -5.42
CA GLY A 75 6.12 -3.87 -5.01
C GLY A 75 5.68 -2.76 -4.05
N ILE A 76 4.46 -2.82 -3.50
CA ILE A 76 3.88 -1.80 -2.61
C ILE A 76 4.74 -1.51 -1.37
N GLY A 77 5.49 -2.52 -0.89
CA GLY A 77 6.40 -2.34 0.24
C GLY A 77 7.48 -1.28 0.01
N LYS A 78 7.94 -1.08 -1.24
CA LYS A 78 8.99 -0.10 -1.58
C LYS A 78 8.48 1.33 -1.41
N VAL A 79 7.28 1.63 -1.93
CA VAL A 79 6.69 2.97 -1.78
C VAL A 79 6.33 3.23 -0.33
N VAL A 80 5.78 2.25 0.40
CA VAL A 80 5.46 2.44 1.82
C VAL A 80 6.74 2.68 2.64
N LEU A 81 7.85 2.00 2.33
CA LEU A 81 9.16 2.24 2.97
C LEU A 81 9.70 3.64 2.68
N PHE A 82 9.45 4.19 1.49
CA PHE A 82 9.78 5.58 1.19
C PHE A 82 9.05 6.56 2.14
N TYR A 83 7.76 6.33 2.41
CA TYR A 83 6.99 7.16 3.33
C TYR A 83 7.52 7.15 4.78
N THR A 84 8.18 6.06 5.22
CA THR A 84 8.80 6.02 6.56
C THR A 84 10.11 6.83 6.61
N ARG A 85 10.76 7.08 5.46
CA ARG A 85 12.05 7.78 5.38
C ARG A 85 11.90 9.25 4.99
N SER A 86 10.87 9.58 4.23
CA SER A 86 10.59 10.95 3.77
C SER A 86 10.20 11.88 4.93
N THR A 87 10.52 13.16 4.77
CA THR A 87 10.07 14.27 5.65
C THR A 87 8.81 14.95 5.12
N GLN A 88 8.37 14.66 3.90
CA GLN A 88 7.17 15.25 3.28
C GLN A 88 5.82 14.81 3.89
N PRO A 89 5.59 13.54 4.25
CA PRO A 89 4.27 13.12 4.72
C PRO A 89 3.98 13.66 6.12
N GLN A 90 2.70 13.87 6.42
CA GLN A 90 2.29 14.26 7.77
C GLN A 90 2.60 13.15 8.80
N PRO A 91 2.79 13.49 10.09
CA PRO A 91 3.21 12.53 11.11
C PRO A 91 2.28 11.33 11.28
N ASP A 92 0.98 11.49 11.08
CA ASP A 92 -0.01 10.42 11.12
C ASP A 92 0.18 9.41 9.98
N ILE A 93 0.37 9.89 8.73
CA ILE A 93 0.65 9.04 7.58
C ILE A 93 1.97 8.27 7.77
N LYS A 94 3.01 8.96 8.25
CA LYS A 94 4.31 8.35 8.52
C LYS A 94 4.20 7.20 9.52
N ARG A 95 3.45 7.40 10.62
CA ARG A 95 3.19 6.35 11.62
C ARG A 95 2.42 5.16 11.03
N MET A 96 1.47 5.39 10.13
CA MET A 96 0.75 4.31 9.44
C MET A 96 1.72 3.50 8.56
N ALA A 97 2.59 4.18 7.80
CA ALA A 97 3.61 3.53 6.98
C ALA A 97 4.57 2.67 7.80
N GLU A 98 5.07 3.19 8.94
CA GLU A 98 5.97 2.46 9.84
C GLU A 98 5.31 1.17 10.39
N ARG A 99 4.04 1.25 10.80
CA ARG A 99 3.27 0.08 11.25
C ARG A 99 3.09 -0.96 10.16
N LEU A 100 2.78 -0.53 8.94
CA LEU A 100 2.63 -1.42 7.79
C LEU A 100 3.95 -2.13 7.46
N ILE A 101 5.07 -1.39 7.39
CA ILE A 101 6.39 -2.00 7.15
C ILE A 101 6.72 -3.04 8.22
N TYR A 102 6.49 -2.72 9.50
CA TYR A 102 6.73 -3.66 10.58
C TYR A 102 5.89 -4.95 10.41
N ALA A 103 4.60 -4.80 10.11
CA ALA A 103 3.70 -5.94 9.90
C ALA A 103 4.11 -6.78 8.69
N TRP A 104 4.40 -6.15 7.55
CA TRP A 104 4.72 -6.83 6.30
C TRP A 104 6.11 -7.46 6.30
N MET A 105 7.08 -6.87 7.00
CA MET A 105 8.38 -7.52 7.22
C MET A 105 8.21 -8.88 7.92
N ARG A 106 7.29 -8.99 8.89
CA ARG A 106 7.02 -10.27 9.56
C ARG A 106 6.41 -11.31 8.61
N VAL A 107 5.53 -10.87 7.71
CA VAL A 107 4.95 -11.72 6.66
C VAL A 107 6.03 -12.22 5.70
N VAL A 108 6.88 -11.32 5.20
CA VAL A 108 7.93 -11.67 4.23
C VAL A 108 9.02 -12.55 4.83
N LEU A 109 9.42 -12.28 6.08
CA LEU A 109 10.45 -13.02 6.80
C LEU A 109 9.95 -14.35 7.36
N GLY A 110 8.66 -14.67 7.24
CA GLY A 110 8.13 -15.98 7.60
C GLY A 110 8.40 -16.36 9.05
N ARG A 111 8.14 -15.47 10.02
CA ARG A 111 7.96 -15.92 11.42
C ARG A 111 6.59 -16.58 11.58
N ASP A 112 6.34 -17.61 10.78
CA ASP A 112 5.52 -18.70 11.25
C ASP A 112 6.26 -19.34 12.42
N LYS A 113 5.46 -19.76 13.40
CA LYS A 113 5.94 -20.34 14.64
C LYS A 113 7.03 -21.36 14.36
N SER A 114 8.07 -21.28 15.17
CA SER A 114 8.95 -22.39 15.52
C SER A 114 8.22 -23.73 15.45
N ASP A 115 8.47 -24.47 14.37
CA ASP A 115 8.87 -25.86 14.49
C ASP A 115 10.06 -25.88 15.44
N GLY A 116 9.85 -26.32 16.68
CA GLY A 116 10.89 -26.36 17.69
C GLY A 116 10.33 -26.45 19.10
N GLY A 117 9.96 -27.67 19.52
CA GLY A 117 9.68 -28.04 20.90
C GLY A 117 8.48 -28.94 21.08
#